data_AF-A0A2V9XZR2-F1
#
_entry.id   AF-A0A2V9XZR2-F1
#
_cell.length_a   1.000
_cell.length_b   1.000
_cell.length_c   1.000
_cell.angle_alpha   90.00
_cell.angle_beta   90.00
_cell.angle_gamma   90.00
#
_symmetry.space_group_name_H-M   'P 1'
#
loop_
_entity.id
_entity.type
_entity.pdbx_description
1 polymer ?
#
loop_
_entity_poly.entity_id
_entity_poly.type
_entity_poly.pdbx_seq_one_letter_code
_entity_poly.pdbx_strand_id
1 'polypeptide(L)'
;MKQAGSLVAPNHLRFDFSHFTSVADEELQDIEDLINKEVLRNRKVETIADVPIDVAVNEYHAMALFGEKYGDKVRVIKIGDFSTELCGGTHTGATGEIGLIKILKEGSVSSGVRRVDAITGEGSLKHFRKDHQLEHVVSAFVSPTLAQKTRKGGAPASEADSDGEKSFSPAEALKAELEKKDAEIKRLARELDQARMKSASSSTANIGEKVKEVKGVKVLAHRVDNLERAQMRTLVDQLRDKIGSGVVVLGSASDGNVALIVGVTKDLTSRVQAGKVIGAVAQKVGGKGGGRPDLAEAGGRDAAQLDAALDGVYGVVETLLA
;
A
#
# COMPACT_ATOMS: atom_id res chain seq x y z
N MET A 1 33.45 11.63 -7.22
CA MET A 1 32.28 12.09 -6.43
C MET A 1 32.62 13.47 -5.89
N LYS A 2 31.70 14.44 -5.93
CA LYS A 2 31.91 15.81 -5.40
C LYS A 2 30.66 16.24 -4.64
N GLN A 3 30.82 17.02 -3.58
CA GLN A 3 29.71 17.66 -2.89
C GLN A 3 28.99 18.65 -3.82
N ALA A 4 27.66 18.59 -3.84
CA ALA A 4 26.77 19.47 -4.62
C ALA A 4 25.92 20.37 -3.72
N GLY A 5 25.85 20.09 -2.41
CA GLY A 5 25.03 20.83 -1.45
C GLY A 5 25.08 20.21 -0.06
N SER A 6 24.82 21.00 0.98
CA SER A 6 24.73 20.52 2.37
C SER A 6 23.78 21.40 3.18
N LEU A 7 23.10 20.81 4.16
CA LEU A 7 22.30 21.52 5.16
C LEU A 7 22.43 20.80 6.49
N VAL A 8 22.64 21.57 7.56
CA VAL A 8 22.54 21.10 8.94
C VAL A 8 21.41 21.88 9.61
N ALA A 9 20.33 21.19 9.94
CA ALA A 9 19.16 21.73 10.63
C ALA A 9 19.06 21.15 12.05
N PRO A 10 18.25 21.72 12.96
CA PRO A 10 18.17 21.26 14.35
C PRO A 10 17.76 19.79 14.53
N ASN A 11 17.06 19.21 13.55
CA ASN A 11 16.48 17.86 13.64
C ASN A 11 16.98 16.89 12.56
N HIS A 12 17.77 17.33 11.59
CA HIS A 12 18.32 16.49 10.52
C HIS A 12 19.46 17.19 9.80
N LEU A 13 20.26 16.42 9.08
CA LEU A 13 21.20 16.91 8.09
C LEU A 13 20.87 16.32 6.72
N ARG A 14 21.29 17.02 5.67
CA ARG A 14 21.29 16.47 4.31
C ARG A 14 22.61 16.76 3.62
N PHE A 15 23.05 15.82 2.79
CA PHE A 15 24.27 15.94 2.01
C PHE A 15 24.01 15.54 0.56
N ASP A 16 24.32 16.44 -0.37
CA ASP A 16 24.14 16.24 -1.79
C ASP A 16 25.48 15.96 -2.46
N PHE A 17 25.54 14.96 -3.33
CA PHE A 17 26.76 14.52 -3.98
C PHE A 17 26.54 14.09 -5.43
N SER A 18 27.57 14.21 -6.26
CA SER A 18 27.52 13.80 -7.66
C SER A 18 27.70 12.28 -7.80
N HIS A 19 26.63 11.61 -8.22
CA HIS A 19 26.60 10.18 -8.47
C HIS A 19 25.47 9.82 -9.46
N PHE A 20 25.71 8.84 -10.34
CA PHE A 20 24.84 8.55 -11.48
C PHE A 20 23.76 7.50 -11.20
N THR A 21 23.94 6.67 -10.17
CA THR A 21 23.09 5.54 -9.83
C THR A 21 22.66 5.60 -8.36
N SER A 22 21.58 4.91 -7.99
CA SER A 22 21.27 4.71 -6.57
C SER A 22 22.41 4.01 -5.86
N VAL A 23 22.67 4.45 -4.63
CA VAL A 23 23.60 3.76 -3.74
C VAL A 23 22.88 2.52 -3.23
N ALA A 24 23.55 1.36 -3.24
CA ALA A 24 22.93 0.14 -2.71
C ALA A 24 22.74 0.24 -1.19
N ASP A 25 21.78 -0.50 -0.63
CA ASP A 25 21.51 -0.47 0.80
C ASP A 25 22.72 -0.95 1.61
N GLU A 26 23.47 -1.94 1.10
CA GLU A 26 24.70 -2.43 1.70
C GLU A 26 25.80 -1.36 1.71
N GLU A 27 25.94 -0.62 0.60
CA GLU A 27 26.90 0.49 0.49
C GLU A 27 26.51 1.66 1.42
N LEU A 28 25.22 1.94 1.57
CA LEU A 28 24.74 2.92 2.55
C LEU A 28 25.07 2.53 3.98
N GLN A 29 24.97 1.22 4.29
CA GLN A 29 25.38 0.70 5.59
C GLN A 29 26.89 0.86 5.79
N ASP A 30 27.72 0.52 4.80
CA ASP A 30 29.18 0.71 4.87
C ASP A 30 29.57 2.18 5.09
N ILE A 31 28.85 3.12 4.46
CA ILE A 31 29.04 4.56 4.65
C ILE A 31 28.67 4.96 6.09
N GLU A 32 27.50 4.52 6.58
CA GLU A 32 27.05 4.79 7.95
C GLU A 32 28.05 4.24 8.98
N ASP A 33 28.55 3.02 8.78
CA ASP A 33 29.52 2.35 9.64
C ASP A 33 30.87 3.09 9.65
N LEU A 34 31.34 3.55 8.49
CA LEU A 34 32.56 4.34 8.38
C LEU A 34 32.45 5.65 9.17
N ILE A 35 31.34 6.38 9.01
CA ILE A 35 31.12 7.65 9.72
C ILE A 35 31.05 7.39 11.23
N ASN A 36 30.26 6.39 11.66
CA ASN A 36 30.14 6.05 13.07
C ASN A 36 31.47 5.59 13.68
N LYS A 37 32.31 4.87 12.92
CA LYS A 37 33.66 4.52 13.34
C LYS A 37 34.52 5.75 13.64
N GLU A 38 34.45 6.79 12.81
CA GLU A 38 35.17 8.05 13.04
C GLU A 38 34.60 8.88 14.19
N VAL A 39 33.28 8.88 14.37
CA VAL A 39 32.63 9.46 15.55
C VAL A 39 33.13 8.78 16.82
N LEU A 40 33.13 7.45 16.85
CA LEU A 40 33.53 6.66 18.03
C LEU A 40 35.02 6.73 18.34
N ARG A 41 35.88 7.09 17.37
CA ARG A 41 37.29 7.39 17.61
C ARG A 41 37.52 8.64 18.45
N ASN A 42 36.49 9.49 18.60
CA ASN A 42 36.52 10.70 19.43
C ASN A 42 37.76 11.59 19.20
N ARG A 43 38.09 11.83 17.93
CA ARG A 43 39.25 12.63 17.53
C ARG A 43 38.99 14.10 17.82
N LYS A 44 40.03 14.83 18.23
CA LYS A 44 39.96 16.28 18.40
C LYS A 44 39.67 16.94 17.04
N VAL A 45 38.74 17.90 17.04
CA VAL A 45 38.48 18.77 15.89
C VAL A 45 39.32 20.03 16.06
N GLU A 46 40.30 20.21 15.19
CA GLU A 46 41.18 21.36 15.21
C GLU A 46 40.62 22.47 14.32
N THR A 47 40.53 23.68 14.88
CA THR A 47 40.17 24.89 14.12
C THR A 47 41.42 25.76 13.99
N ILE A 48 41.82 26.05 12.76
CA ILE A 48 42.93 26.95 12.46
C ILE A 48 42.34 28.16 11.72
N ALA A 49 42.35 29.31 12.38
CA ALA A 49 41.78 30.54 11.85
C ALA A 49 42.82 31.38 11.09
N ASP A 50 42.35 32.29 10.24
CA ASP A 50 43.16 33.30 9.54
C ASP A 50 44.31 32.75 8.69
N VAL A 51 44.13 31.55 8.13
CA VAL A 51 45.13 30.86 7.29
C VAL A 51 45.09 31.44 5.87
N PRO A 52 46.21 31.87 5.30
CA PRO A 52 46.29 32.21 3.88
C PRO A 52 45.77 31.07 2.98
N ILE A 53 44.96 31.38 1.97
CA ILE A 53 44.31 30.35 1.14
C ILE A 53 45.31 29.42 0.44
N ASP A 54 46.45 29.95 0.02
CA ASP A 54 47.54 29.20 -0.60
C ASP A 54 48.16 28.19 0.37
N VAL A 55 48.39 28.58 1.63
CA VAL A 55 48.87 27.68 2.69
C VAL A 55 47.83 26.60 2.99
N ALA A 56 46.56 26.97 3.11
CA ALA A 56 45.49 26.02 3.41
C ALA A 56 45.36 24.91 2.35
N VAL A 57 45.45 25.28 1.06
CA VAL A 57 45.33 24.32 -0.05
C VAL A 57 46.62 23.53 -0.26
N ASN A 58 47.78 24.18 -0.23
CA ASN A 58 49.04 23.53 -0.61
C ASN A 58 49.70 22.76 0.54
N GLU A 59 49.63 23.28 1.77
CA GLU A 59 50.30 22.67 2.93
C GLU A 59 49.37 21.79 3.75
N TYR A 60 48.15 22.25 4.01
CA TYR A 60 47.17 21.47 4.78
C TYR A 60 46.34 20.53 3.92
N HIS A 61 46.49 20.59 2.59
CA HIS A 61 45.70 19.82 1.63
C HIS A 61 44.19 19.96 1.89
N ALA A 62 43.77 21.15 2.36
CA ALA A 62 42.40 21.39 2.73
C ALA A 62 41.51 21.38 1.49
N MET A 63 40.44 20.59 1.55
CA MET A 63 39.45 20.56 0.49
C MET A 63 38.62 21.85 0.51
N ALA A 64 38.61 22.56 -0.63
CA ALA A 64 37.73 23.69 -0.86
C ALA A 64 36.40 23.21 -1.45
N LEU A 65 35.29 23.72 -0.94
CA LEU A 65 33.95 23.48 -1.49
C LEU A 65 33.84 24.14 -2.87
N PHE A 66 33.39 23.37 -3.85
CA PHE A 66 33.33 23.78 -5.25
C PHE A 66 32.27 24.87 -5.47
N GLY A 67 32.65 25.97 -6.14
CA GLY A 67 31.75 27.07 -6.50
C GLY A 67 31.73 28.25 -5.51
N GLU A 68 32.36 28.10 -4.34
CA GLU A 68 32.50 29.18 -3.36
C GLU A 68 33.70 30.08 -3.69
N LYS A 69 33.53 31.39 -3.46
CA LYS A 69 34.64 32.36 -3.56
C LYS A 69 35.23 32.59 -2.17
N TYR A 70 36.50 32.24 -2.00
CA TYR A 70 37.23 32.42 -0.76
C TYR A 70 38.01 33.74 -0.79
N GLY A 71 38.12 34.39 0.37
CA GLY A 71 39.02 35.54 0.54
C GLY A 71 40.48 35.11 0.73
N ASP A 72 41.36 36.09 0.92
CA ASP A 72 42.81 35.84 1.09
C ASP A 72 43.14 35.01 2.33
N LYS A 73 42.27 35.06 3.34
CA LYS A 73 42.35 34.26 4.56
C LYS A 73 41.10 33.40 4.74
N VAL A 74 41.31 32.17 5.19
CA VAL A 74 40.28 31.17 5.39
C VAL A 74 40.41 30.49 6.75
N ARG A 75 39.33 29.80 7.14
CA ARG A 75 39.28 28.97 8.33
C ARG A 75 39.34 27.50 7.93
N VAL A 76 40.32 26.79 8.48
CA VAL A 76 40.56 25.37 8.22
C VAL A 76 40.05 24.55 9.40
N ILE A 77 39.30 23.50 9.09
CA ILE A 77 38.83 22.49 10.04
C ILE A 77 39.54 21.19 9.73
N LYS A 78 40.20 20.63 10.74
CA LYS A 78 40.97 19.40 10.62
C LYS A 78 40.49 18.36 11.63
N ILE A 79 40.18 17.17 11.14
CA ILE A 79 39.74 16.02 11.93
C ILE A 79 40.78 14.92 11.75
N GLY A 80 41.83 14.99 12.57
CA GLY A 80 42.99 14.11 12.47
C GLY A 80 43.56 14.05 11.05
N ASP A 81 43.73 12.83 10.56
CA ASP A 81 44.18 12.46 9.22
C ASP A 81 43.01 12.08 8.29
N PHE A 82 41.77 12.15 8.76
CA PHE A 82 40.59 11.69 8.03
C PHE A 82 40.01 12.75 7.09
N SER A 83 39.83 13.98 7.58
CA SER A 83 39.32 15.09 6.77
C SER A 83 39.98 16.41 7.18
N THR A 84 40.29 17.24 6.18
CA THR A 84 40.72 18.63 6.33
C THR A 84 39.99 19.49 5.29
N GLU A 85 39.20 20.46 5.76
CA GLU A 85 38.25 21.20 4.92
C GLU A 85 38.24 22.70 5.26
N LEU A 86 37.88 23.54 4.30
CA LEU A 86 37.61 24.96 4.52
C LEU A 86 36.17 25.14 4.98
N CYS A 87 35.94 25.63 6.21
CA CYS A 87 34.59 25.83 6.73
C CYS A 87 34.50 27.02 7.69
N GLY A 88 33.50 27.89 7.47
CA GLY A 88 33.19 29.02 8.34
C GLY A 88 32.14 28.73 9.43
N GLY A 89 31.54 27.54 9.45
CA GLY A 89 30.46 27.16 10.38
C GLY A 89 30.95 26.80 11.78
N THR A 90 30.01 26.58 12.70
CA THR A 90 30.29 26.06 14.05
C THR A 90 30.64 24.58 14.00
N HIS A 91 31.55 24.12 14.86
CA HIS A 91 31.94 22.71 14.97
C HIS A 91 31.99 22.27 16.44
N THR A 92 31.91 20.96 16.64
CA THR A 92 32.20 20.31 17.93
C THR A 92 33.68 20.40 18.27
N GLY A 93 34.04 20.16 19.54
CA GLY A 93 35.43 20.07 19.99
C GLY A 93 36.09 18.74 19.66
N ALA A 94 35.30 17.67 19.57
CA ALA A 94 35.73 16.33 19.18
C ALA A 94 34.65 15.60 18.36
N THR A 95 35.02 14.55 17.63
CA THR A 95 34.07 13.79 16.81
C THR A 95 33.05 13.02 17.64
N GLY A 96 33.39 12.62 18.87
CA GLY A 96 32.48 11.89 19.74
C GLY A 96 31.31 12.73 20.26
N GLU A 97 31.46 14.05 20.29
CA GLU A 97 30.38 14.98 20.67
C GLU A 97 29.21 14.98 19.68
N ILE A 98 29.42 14.48 18.45
CA ILE A 98 28.38 14.38 17.42
C ILE A 98 27.32 13.32 17.80
N GLY A 99 27.74 12.26 18.51
CA GLY A 99 26.94 11.05 18.71
C GLY A 99 26.72 10.25 17.42
N LEU A 100 26.14 9.06 17.53
CA LEU A 100 25.93 8.18 16.38
C LEU A 100 25.12 8.86 15.29
N ILE A 101 25.51 8.67 14.02
CA ILE A 101 24.74 9.03 12.84
C ILE A 101 23.85 7.88 12.42
N LYS A 102 22.64 8.22 11.95
CA LYS A 102 21.76 7.30 11.24
C LYS A 102 21.32 7.91 9.92
N ILE A 103 21.62 7.23 8.82
CA ILE A 103 21.09 7.53 7.49
C ILE A 103 19.62 7.11 7.48
N LEU A 104 18.75 8.05 7.12
CA LEU A 104 17.30 7.84 7.08
C LEU A 104 16.82 7.49 5.67
N LYS A 105 17.41 8.11 4.66
CA LYS A 105 17.06 7.87 3.26
C LYS A 105 18.12 8.39 2.32
N GLU A 106 18.08 7.83 1.12
CA GLU A 106 18.88 8.22 -0.03
C GLU A 106 17.92 8.45 -1.22
N GLY A 107 18.17 9.47 -2.04
CA GLY A 107 17.33 9.73 -3.22
C GLY A 107 17.96 10.67 -4.25
N SER A 108 17.44 10.61 -5.48
CA SER A 108 17.81 11.53 -6.56
C SER A 108 17.20 12.92 -6.37
N VAL A 109 17.99 13.97 -6.57
CA VAL A 109 17.54 15.37 -6.51
C VAL A 109 17.43 15.97 -7.90
N SER A 110 18.42 15.70 -8.75
CA SER A 110 18.48 16.14 -10.15
C SER A 110 19.40 15.20 -10.95
N SER A 111 19.52 15.43 -12.27
CA SER A 111 20.38 14.59 -13.11
C SER A 111 21.82 14.57 -12.60
N GLY A 112 22.29 13.39 -12.17
CA GLY A 112 23.64 13.17 -11.67
C GLY A 112 23.90 13.66 -10.24
N VAL A 113 22.86 14.05 -9.49
CA VAL A 113 22.97 14.51 -8.09
C VAL A 113 22.04 13.71 -7.19
N ARG A 114 22.62 13.20 -6.11
CA ARG A 114 21.96 12.38 -5.10
C ARG A 114 22.04 13.04 -3.73
N ARG A 115 21.12 12.69 -2.84
CA ARG A 115 21.01 13.21 -1.48
C ARG A 115 20.91 12.08 -0.49
N VAL A 116 21.69 12.18 0.58
CA VAL A 116 21.46 11.44 1.82
C VAL A 116 20.88 12.39 2.86
N ASP A 117 19.81 11.95 3.53
CA ASP A 117 19.30 12.59 4.74
C ASP A 117 19.64 11.73 5.96
N ALA A 118 20.13 12.36 7.03
CA ALA A 118 20.58 11.66 8.23
C ALA A 118 20.28 12.45 9.51
N ILE A 119 20.41 11.78 10.65
CA ILE A 119 20.25 12.35 11.99
C ILE A 119 21.42 11.93 12.87
N THR A 120 21.77 12.73 13.87
CA THR A 120 22.85 12.44 14.82
C THR A 120 22.40 12.65 16.27
N GLY A 121 23.27 12.33 17.24
CA GLY A 121 23.07 12.64 18.65
C GLY A 121 21.76 12.11 19.24
N GLU A 122 20.99 12.97 19.92
CA GLU A 122 19.70 12.56 20.48
C GLU A 122 18.68 12.14 19.42
N GLY A 123 18.81 12.64 18.19
CA GLY A 123 17.95 12.26 17.07
C GLY A 123 18.07 10.77 16.77
N SER A 124 19.30 10.26 16.66
CA SER A 124 19.56 8.84 16.42
C SER A 124 19.15 7.98 17.61
N LEU A 125 19.33 8.43 18.85
CA LEU A 125 18.80 7.73 20.03
C LEU A 125 17.28 7.62 20.04
N LYS A 126 16.56 8.69 19.66
CA LYS A 126 15.09 8.67 19.54
C LYS A 126 14.65 7.71 18.43
N HIS A 127 15.38 7.67 17.32
CA HIS A 127 15.14 6.73 16.24
C HIS A 127 15.32 5.28 16.70
N PHE A 128 16.45 4.95 17.34
CA PHE A 128 16.72 3.63 17.90
C PHE A 128 15.60 3.15 18.85
N ARG A 129 15.13 4.03 19.75
CA ARG A 129 14.02 3.70 20.65
C ARG A 129 12.71 3.44 19.91
N LYS A 130 12.43 4.19 18.85
CA LYS A 130 11.24 4.01 18.01
C LYS A 130 11.31 2.68 17.27
N ASP A 131 12.48 2.32 16.74
CA ASP A 131 12.67 1.05 16.04
C ASP A 131 12.54 -0.13 17.01
N HIS A 132 13.09 -0.04 18.21
CA HIS A 132 12.92 -1.06 19.25
C HIS A 132 11.45 -1.21 19.70
N GLN A 133 10.67 -0.13 19.75
CA GLN A 133 9.22 -0.22 20.00
C GLN A 133 8.50 -0.98 18.87
N LEU A 134 8.86 -0.72 17.61
CA LEU A 134 8.30 -1.43 16.46
C LEU A 134 8.69 -2.91 16.51
N GLU A 135 9.95 -3.22 16.79
CA GLU A 135 10.45 -4.58 16.96
C GLU A 135 9.65 -5.35 18.01
N HIS A 136 9.36 -4.72 19.16
CA HIS A 136 8.57 -5.35 20.22
C HIS A 136 7.16 -5.72 19.74
N VAL A 137 6.50 -4.84 18.99
CA VAL A 137 5.19 -5.12 18.41
C VAL A 137 5.28 -6.26 17.40
N VAL A 138 6.25 -6.21 16.48
CA VAL A 138 6.45 -7.27 15.47
C VAL A 138 6.70 -8.61 16.15
N SER A 139 7.59 -8.65 17.14
CA SER A 139 7.91 -9.86 17.92
C SER A 139 6.67 -10.49 18.54
N ALA A 140 5.75 -9.70 19.10
CA ALA A 140 4.48 -10.20 19.63
C ALA A 140 3.60 -10.89 18.58
N PHE A 141 3.59 -10.41 17.33
CA PHE A 141 2.84 -11.03 16.23
C PHE A 141 3.49 -12.29 15.69
N VAL A 142 4.82 -12.33 15.63
CA VAL A 142 5.56 -13.44 15.00
C VAL A 142 6.01 -14.51 15.98
N SER A 143 5.92 -14.26 17.29
CA SER A 143 6.31 -15.20 18.36
C SER A 143 5.73 -16.61 18.17
N PRO A 144 4.43 -16.80 17.84
CA PRO A 144 3.89 -18.15 17.58
C PRO A 144 4.53 -18.85 16.37
N THR A 145 4.85 -18.08 15.33
CA THR A 145 5.41 -18.56 14.06
C THR A 145 6.90 -18.90 14.20
N LEU A 146 7.64 -18.09 14.97
CA LEU A 146 9.01 -18.40 15.39
C LEU A 146 9.03 -19.63 16.30
N ALA A 147 8.14 -19.71 17.30
CA ALA A 147 8.04 -20.85 18.22
C ALA A 147 7.63 -22.16 17.53
N GLN A 148 6.82 -22.11 16.47
CA GLN A 148 6.48 -23.30 15.68
C GLN A 148 7.65 -23.83 14.85
N LYS A 149 8.51 -22.96 14.33
CA LYS A 149 9.68 -23.37 13.55
C LYS A 149 10.85 -23.84 14.42
N THR A 150 11.06 -23.25 15.59
CA THR A 150 12.09 -23.69 16.55
C THR A 150 11.78 -25.07 17.16
N ARG A 151 10.50 -25.46 17.26
CA ARG A 151 10.08 -26.79 17.74
C ARG A 151 10.44 -27.96 16.82
N LYS A 152 10.93 -27.72 15.59
CA LYS A 152 11.44 -28.81 14.74
C LYS A 152 12.85 -29.31 15.16
N GLY A 153 13.49 -28.67 16.15
CA GLY A 153 14.82 -29.05 16.68
C GLY A 153 14.96 -29.13 18.21
N GLY A 154 13.96 -28.75 19.00
CA GLY A 154 13.87 -29.13 20.42
C GLY A 154 14.88 -28.51 21.41
N ALA A 155 15.62 -27.46 21.07
CA ALA A 155 16.48 -26.74 22.02
C ALA A 155 15.98 -25.30 22.28
N PRO A 156 16.10 -24.77 23.51
CA PRO A 156 15.75 -23.38 23.81
C PRO A 156 16.81 -22.44 23.22
N ALA A 157 16.36 -21.26 22.77
CA ALA A 157 17.25 -20.21 22.28
C ALA A 157 18.09 -19.66 23.44
N SER A 158 19.33 -20.12 23.58
CA SER A 158 20.38 -19.33 24.22
C SER A 158 21.18 -18.62 23.14
N GLU A 159 21.44 -17.35 23.39
CA GLU A 159 22.32 -16.49 22.62
C GLU A 159 23.71 -17.14 22.46
N ALA A 160 24.28 -16.98 21.27
CA ALA A 160 25.57 -17.51 20.80
C ALA A 160 25.54 -18.96 20.27
N ASP A 161 25.14 -19.11 19.01
CA ASP A 161 25.70 -20.15 18.15
C ASP A 161 26.24 -19.51 16.86
N SER A 162 27.57 -19.57 16.77
CA SER A 162 28.42 -18.99 15.75
C SER A 162 28.66 -19.96 14.59
N ASP A 163 27.62 -20.56 14.03
CA ASP A 163 27.74 -21.43 12.87
C ASP A 163 26.48 -21.41 11.99
N GLY A 164 26.49 -20.57 10.95
CA GLY A 164 25.98 -20.87 9.60
C GLY A 164 24.50 -21.22 9.35
N GLU A 165 23.67 -21.49 10.36
CA GLU A 165 22.23 -21.68 10.17
C GLU A 165 21.57 -20.32 10.03
N LYS A 166 20.96 -20.06 8.87
CA LYS A 166 20.18 -18.84 8.60
C LYS A 166 19.10 -18.68 9.66
N SER A 167 19.40 -17.94 10.71
CA SER A 167 18.43 -17.53 11.71
C SER A 167 17.31 -16.80 10.99
N PHE A 168 16.10 -17.34 11.07
CA PHE A 168 14.94 -16.76 10.42
C PHE A 168 14.66 -15.41 11.09
N SER A 169 14.88 -14.32 10.36
CA SER A 169 14.82 -12.97 10.94
C SER A 169 13.37 -12.62 11.34
N PRO A 170 13.18 -11.70 12.31
CA PRO A 170 11.84 -11.20 12.64
C PRO A 170 11.07 -10.67 11.42
N ALA A 171 11.78 -10.05 10.46
CA ALA A 171 11.21 -9.56 9.21
C ALA A 171 10.68 -10.69 8.32
N GLU A 172 11.45 -11.77 8.15
CA GLU A 172 11.00 -12.95 7.40
C GLU A 172 9.82 -13.67 8.08
N ALA A 173 9.82 -13.70 9.41
CA ALA A 173 8.70 -14.25 10.17
C ALA A 173 7.42 -13.44 10.02
N LEU A 174 7.54 -12.11 10.01
CA LEU A 174 6.41 -11.22 9.75
C LEU A 174 5.87 -11.43 8.34
N LYS A 175 6.75 -11.51 7.34
CA LYS A 175 6.34 -11.77 5.96
C LYS A 175 5.57 -13.09 5.83
N ALA A 176 6.06 -14.17 6.44
CA ALA A 176 5.38 -15.47 6.42
C ALA A 176 4.01 -15.43 7.12
N GLU A 177 3.86 -14.72 8.24
CA GLU A 177 2.58 -14.58 8.91
C GLU A 177 1.59 -13.76 8.09
N LEU A 178 2.04 -12.70 7.42
CA LEU A 178 1.23 -11.92 6.49
C LEU A 178 0.73 -12.76 5.31
N GLU A 179 1.62 -13.54 4.68
CA GLU A 179 1.24 -14.45 3.58
C GLU A 179 0.20 -15.49 4.02
N LYS A 180 0.34 -16.03 5.24
CA LYS A 180 -0.63 -16.95 5.84
C LYS A 180 -1.98 -16.27 6.07
N LYS A 181 -1.98 -15.04 6.59
CA LYS A 181 -3.21 -14.25 6.79
C LYS A 181 -3.89 -13.91 5.48
N ASP A 182 -3.15 -13.55 4.44
CA ASP A 182 -3.69 -13.31 3.10
C ASP A 182 -4.33 -14.56 2.50
N ALA A 183 -3.71 -15.73 2.68
CA ALA A 183 -4.28 -17.01 2.26
C ALA A 183 -5.59 -17.33 3.02
N GLU A 184 -5.62 -17.05 4.33
CA GLU A 184 -6.81 -17.22 5.18
C GLU A 184 -7.94 -16.28 4.74
N ILE A 185 -7.64 -15.00 4.47
CA ILE A 185 -8.60 -14.02 3.96
C ILE A 185 -9.20 -14.50 2.63
N LYS A 186 -8.37 -14.98 1.68
CA LYS A 186 -8.85 -15.52 0.40
C LYS A 186 -9.73 -16.75 0.58
N ARG A 187 -9.42 -17.63 1.52
CA ARG A 187 -10.23 -18.81 1.84
C ARG A 187 -11.59 -18.41 2.41
N LEU A 188 -11.60 -17.54 3.42
CA LEU A 188 -12.82 -17.06 4.06
C LEU A 188 -13.72 -16.30 3.08
N ALA A 189 -13.14 -15.51 2.17
CA ALA A 189 -13.90 -14.85 1.11
C ALA A 189 -14.63 -15.85 0.20
N ARG A 190 -13.93 -16.93 -0.22
CA ARG A 190 -14.55 -18.00 -1.03
C ARG A 190 -15.64 -18.75 -0.29
N GLU A 191 -15.45 -19.03 1.00
CA GLU A 191 -16.46 -19.68 1.84
C GLU A 191 -17.70 -18.80 2.01
N LEU A 192 -17.50 -17.49 2.20
CA LEU A 192 -18.59 -16.51 2.28
C LEU A 192 -19.38 -16.44 0.96
N ASP A 193 -18.68 -16.43 -0.18
CA ASP A 193 -19.32 -16.43 -1.50
C ASP A 193 -20.14 -17.70 -1.75
N GLN A 194 -19.61 -18.87 -1.37
CA GLN A 194 -20.34 -20.13 -1.48
C GLN A 194 -21.59 -20.14 -0.59
N ALA A 195 -21.47 -19.66 0.65
CA ALA A 195 -22.60 -19.57 1.57
C ALA A 195 -23.69 -18.63 1.06
N ARG A 196 -23.31 -17.44 0.56
CA ARG A 196 -24.22 -16.46 -0.05
C ARG A 196 -24.93 -17.02 -1.27
N MET A 197 -24.21 -17.65 -2.19
CA MET A 197 -24.80 -18.30 -3.36
C MET A 197 -25.75 -19.43 -2.98
N LYS A 198 -25.37 -20.30 -2.04
CA LYS A 198 -26.25 -21.38 -1.56
C LYS A 198 -27.55 -20.84 -0.96
N SER A 199 -27.46 -19.77 -0.17
CA SER A 199 -28.62 -19.10 0.41
C SER A 199 -29.53 -18.53 -0.69
N ALA A 200 -28.97 -17.82 -1.67
CA ALA A 200 -29.74 -17.25 -2.77
C ALA A 200 -30.37 -18.33 -3.67
N SER A 201 -29.66 -19.41 -4.00
CA SER A 201 -30.25 -20.51 -4.76
C SER A 201 -31.41 -21.15 -4.00
N SER A 202 -31.32 -21.27 -2.66
CA SER A 202 -32.41 -21.82 -1.86
C SER A 202 -33.66 -20.92 -1.84
N SER A 203 -33.51 -19.59 -1.82
CA SER A 203 -34.65 -18.66 -1.89
C SER A 203 -35.34 -18.67 -3.27
N THR A 204 -34.65 -19.15 -4.30
CA THR A 204 -35.20 -19.31 -5.66
C THR A 204 -35.76 -20.70 -5.98
N ALA A 205 -35.77 -21.63 -5.02
CA ALA A 205 -36.31 -22.98 -5.23
C ALA A 205 -37.79 -22.94 -5.68
N ASN A 206 -38.60 -22.08 -5.03
CA ASN A 206 -40.04 -21.89 -5.31
C ASN A 206 -40.34 -20.72 -6.24
N ILE A 207 -39.37 -20.27 -7.04
CA ILE A 207 -39.52 -19.05 -7.85
C ILE A 207 -40.62 -19.15 -8.93
N GLY A 208 -41.04 -20.37 -9.29
CA GLY A 208 -42.10 -20.61 -10.26
C GLY A 208 -43.42 -19.94 -9.88
N GLU A 209 -43.72 -19.83 -8.58
CA GLU A 209 -44.93 -19.15 -8.07
C GLU A 209 -44.86 -17.62 -8.23
N LYS A 210 -43.65 -17.05 -8.36
CA LYS A 210 -43.44 -15.60 -8.51
C LYS A 210 -43.34 -15.16 -9.97
N VAL A 211 -43.33 -16.09 -10.92
CA VAL A 211 -43.35 -15.78 -12.35
C VAL A 211 -44.75 -15.29 -12.72
N LYS A 212 -44.84 -14.09 -13.28
CA LYS A 212 -46.10 -13.55 -13.82
C LYS A 212 -46.03 -13.46 -15.32
N GLU A 213 -47.15 -13.67 -15.99
CA GLU A 213 -47.26 -13.49 -17.43
C GLU A 213 -47.77 -12.06 -17.74
N VAL A 214 -47.03 -11.34 -18.58
CA VAL A 214 -47.34 -9.97 -18.99
C VAL A 214 -47.37 -9.94 -20.51
N LYS A 215 -48.56 -9.75 -21.11
CA LYS A 215 -48.76 -9.73 -22.57
C LYS A 215 -48.09 -10.90 -23.31
N GLY A 216 -48.21 -12.11 -22.76
CA GLY A 216 -47.61 -13.32 -23.32
C GLY A 216 -46.12 -13.52 -23.05
N VAL A 217 -45.50 -12.71 -22.18
CA VAL A 217 -44.10 -12.82 -21.78
C VAL A 217 -44.00 -13.15 -20.29
N LYS A 218 -43.22 -14.17 -19.92
CA LYS A 218 -42.95 -14.49 -18.52
C LYS A 218 -41.99 -13.46 -17.92
N VAL A 219 -42.35 -12.90 -16.77
CA VAL A 219 -41.56 -11.90 -16.05
C VAL A 219 -41.37 -12.37 -14.61
N LEU A 220 -40.12 -12.30 -14.15
CA LEU A 220 -39.73 -12.60 -12.79
C LEU A 220 -38.98 -11.40 -12.20
N ALA A 221 -39.47 -10.86 -11.09
CA ALA A 221 -38.77 -9.86 -10.29
C ALA A 221 -38.53 -10.43 -8.88
N HIS A 222 -37.28 -10.43 -8.41
CA HIS A 222 -36.97 -10.99 -7.09
C HIS A 222 -35.80 -10.28 -6.38
N ARG A 223 -35.88 -10.21 -5.06
CA ARG A 223 -34.84 -9.64 -4.21
C ARG A 223 -33.92 -10.74 -3.67
N VAL A 224 -32.61 -10.52 -3.78
CA VAL A 224 -31.53 -11.41 -3.37
C VAL A 224 -30.41 -10.60 -2.71
N ASP A 225 -30.58 -10.31 -1.42
CA ASP A 225 -29.65 -9.44 -0.69
C ASP A 225 -28.26 -10.04 -0.49
N ASN A 226 -27.28 -9.15 -0.28
CA ASN A 226 -25.88 -9.48 -0.04
C ASN A 226 -25.19 -10.27 -1.16
N LEU A 227 -25.70 -10.21 -2.39
CA LEU A 227 -25.03 -10.76 -3.57
C LEU A 227 -24.26 -9.69 -4.34
N GLU A 228 -23.07 -10.07 -4.80
CA GLU A 228 -22.28 -9.28 -5.74
C GLU A 228 -22.78 -9.41 -7.18
N ARG A 229 -22.40 -8.47 -8.05
CA ARG A 229 -22.84 -8.43 -9.46
C ARG A 229 -22.53 -9.73 -10.22
N ALA A 230 -21.36 -10.32 -10.00
CA ALA A 230 -20.97 -11.58 -10.64
C ALA A 230 -21.90 -12.74 -10.23
N GLN A 231 -22.21 -12.84 -8.94
CA GLN A 231 -23.13 -13.83 -8.37
C GLN A 231 -24.56 -13.64 -8.88
N MET A 232 -25.04 -12.39 -8.89
CA MET A 232 -26.36 -12.07 -9.44
C MET A 232 -26.47 -12.40 -10.93
N ARG A 233 -25.41 -12.20 -11.72
CA ARG A 233 -25.39 -12.60 -13.14
C ARG A 233 -25.59 -14.10 -13.29
N THR A 234 -24.83 -14.90 -12.54
CA THR A 234 -24.99 -16.35 -12.53
C THR A 234 -26.41 -16.76 -12.16
N LEU A 235 -27.02 -16.11 -11.17
CA LEU A 235 -28.39 -16.42 -10.75
C LEU A 235 -29.44 -16.00 -11.80
N VAL A 236 -29.26 -14.85 -12.46
CA VAL A 236 -30.11 -14.44 -13.60
C VAL A 236 -30.07 -15.47 -14.71
N ASP A 237 -28.88 -15.95 -15.07
CA ASP A 237 -28.71 -16.94 -16.14
C ASP A 237 -29.39 -18.26 -15.76
N GLN A 238 -29.19 -18.76 -14.54
CA GLN A 238 -29.89 -19.96 -14.03
C GLN A 238 -31.41 -19.82 -14.05
N LEU A 239 -31.93 -18.65 -13.66
CA LEU A 239 -33.37 -18.39 -13.64
C LEU A 239 -33.94 -18.29 -15.05
N ARG A 240 -33.22 -17.69 -16.00
CA ARG A 240 -33.61 -17.66 -17.43
C ARG A 240 -33.72 -19.05 -18.00
N ASP A 241 -32.73 -19.90 -17.73
CA ASP A 241 -32.73 -21.30 -18.18
C ASP A 241 -33.92 -22.06 -17.58
N LYS A 242 -34.26 -21.81 -16.31
CA LYS A 242 -35.41 -22.44 -15.63
C LYS A 242 -36.77 -21.98 -16.19
N ILE A 243 -36.93 -20.72 -16.60
CA ILE A 243 -38.20 -20.21 -17.15
C ILE A 243 -38.33 -20.42 -18.67
N GLY A 244 -37.22 -20.70 -19.36
CA GLY A 244 -37.13 -20.96 -20.80
C GLY A 244 -37.11 -19.68 -21.65
N SER A 245 -38.23 -18.96 -21.67
CA SER A 245 -38.38 -17.66 -22.37
C SER A 245 -39.00 -16.64 -21.43
N GLY A 246 -38.33 -15.50 -21.22
CA GLY A 246 -38.80 -14.47 -20.31
C GLY A 246 -37.80 -13.37 -19.95
N VAL A 247 -38.22 -12.52 -19.02
CA VAL A 247 -37.45 -11.42 -18.42
C VAL A 247 -37.24 -11.72 -16.94
N VAL A 248 -35.98 -11.72 -16.49
CA VAL A 248 -35.60 -11.90 -15.07
C VAL A 248 -34.98 -10.61 -14.57
N VAL A 249 -35.47 -10.08 -13.46
CA VAL A 249 -34.95 -8.90 -12.78
C VAL A 249 -34.60 -9.27 -11.34
N LEU A 250 -33.34 -9.10 -10.98
CA LEU A 250 -32.88 -9.30 -9.61
C LEU A 250 -32.39 -7.99 -9.02
N GLY A 251 -32.65 -7.82 -7.72
CA GLY A 251 -32.14 -6.71 -6.93
C GLY A 251 -31.50 -7.20 -5.64
N SER A 252 -30.38 -6.62 -5.26
CA SER A 252 -29.62 -6.92 -4.04
C SER A 252 -29.38 -5.63 -3.27
N ALA A 253 -29.72 -5.61 -1.98
CA ALA A 253 -29.30 -4.57 -1.06
C ALA A 253 -28.07 -5.04 -0.24
N SER A 254 -27.06 -4.18 -0.13
CA SER A 254 -25.91 -4.34 0.77
C SER A 254 -25.42 -2.96 1.21
N ASP A 255 -25.25 -2.77 2.52
CA ASP A 255 -24.69 -1.54 3.11
C ASP A 255 -25.36 -0.25 2.63
N GLY A 256 -26.69 -0.28 2.48
CA GLY A 256 -27.50 0.86 2.00
C GLY A 256 -27.44 1.09 0.48
N ASN A 257 -26.56 0.40 -0.24
CA ASN A 257 -26.49 0.45 -1.70
C ASN A 257 -27.34 -0.65 -2.32
N VAL A 258 -27.82 -0.37 -3.54
CA VAL A 258 -28.60 -1.30 -4.35
C VAL A 258 -27.79 -1.71 -5.57
N ALA A 259 -27.76 -2.99 -5.87
CA ALA A 259 -27.34 -3.52 -7.15
C ALA A 259 -28.55 -4.15 -7.86
N LEU A 260 -28.71 -3.87 -9.16
CA LEU A 260 -29.80 -4.43 -9.97
C LEU A 260 -29.21 -5.10 -11.21
N ILE A 261 -29.84 -6.18 -11.65
CA ILE A 261 -29.52 -6.85 -12.91
C ILE A 261 -30.80 -7.32 -13.60
N VAL A 262 -30.87 -7.16 -14.92
CA VAL A 262 -31.96 -7.63 -15.76
C VAL A 262 -31.39 -8.51 -16.84
N GLY A 263 -31.89 -9.74 -16.96
CA GLY A 263 -31.63 -10.63 -18.09
C GLY A 263 -32.88 -10.87 -18.92
N VAL A 264 -32.74 -10.82 -20.24
CA VAL A 264 -33.82 -11.10 -21.20
C VAL A 264 -33.38 -12.23 -22.12
N THR A 265 -34.23 -13.24 -22.30
CA THR A 265 -33.96 -14.35 -23.23
C THR A 265 -33.83 -13.87 -24.67
N LYS A 266 -32.95 -14.51 -25.46
CA LYS A 266 -32.53 -14.01 -26.78
C LYS A 266 -33.72 -13.80 -27.73
N ASP A 267 -34.69 -14.70 -27.68
CA ASP A 267 -35.94 -14.68 -28.46
C ASP A 267 -36.83 -13.45 -28.18
N LEU A 268 -36.68 -12.82 -27.01
CA LEU A 268 -37.47 -11.65 -26.60
C LEU A 268 -36.74 -10.32 -26.79
N THR A 269 -35.44 -10.32 -27.09
CA THR A 269 -34.61 -9.08 -27.12
C THR A 269 -35.07 -8.04 -28.15
N SER A 270 -35.76 -8.45 -29.21
CA SER A 270 -36.36 -7.55 -30.21
C SER A 270 -37.61 -6.84 -29.70
N ARG A 271 -38.31 -7.44 -28.74
CA ARG A 271 -39.56 -6.93 -28.15
C ARG A 271 -39.31 -6.20 -26.83
N VAL A 272 -38.41 -6.72 -26.00
CA VAL A 272 -38.05 -6.14 -24.69
C VAL A 272 -36.53 -6.10 -24.56
N GLN A 273 -35.97 -4.93 -24.27
CA GLN A 273 -34.52 -4.76 -24.11
C GLN A 273 -34.18 -4.59 -22.62
N ALA A 274 -33.23 -5.39 -22.12
CA ALA A 274 -32.79 -5.36 -20.72
C ALA A 274 -32.35 -3.95 -20.27
N GLY A 275 -31.63 -3.23 -21.14
CA GLY A 275 -31.20 -1.85 -20.89
C GLY A 275 -32.34 -0.86 -20.63
N LYS A 276 -33.49 -1.02 -21.30
CA LYS A 276 -34.66 -0.16 -21.11
C LYS A 276 -35.39 -0.50 -19.80
N VAL A 277 -35.51 -1.79 -19.49
CA VAL A 277 -36.12 -2.26 -18.24
C VAL A 277 -35.30 -1.79 -17.04
N ILE A 278 -33.98 -2.05 -17.03
CA ILE A 278 -33.12 -1.69 -15.90
C ILE A 278 -33.08 -0.17 -15.70
N GLY A 279 -33.11 0.63 -16.77
CA GLY A 279 -33.06 2.09 -16.67
C GLY A 279 -34.25 2.66 -15.90
N ALA A 280 -35.46 2.16 -16.19
CA ALA A 280 -36.68 2.58 -15.49
C ALA A 280 -36.71 2.12 -14.02
N VAL A 281 -36.23 0.91 -13.73
CA VAL A 281 -36.17 0.36 -12.36
C VAL A 281 -35.10 1.08 -11.53
N ALA A 282 -33.93 1.35 -12.12
CA ALA A 282 -32.82 2.01 -11.45
C ALA A 282 -33.17 3.43 -10.97
N GLN A 283 -33.96 4.18 -11.75
CA GLN A 283 -34.39 5.52 -11.35
C GLN A 283 -35.17 5.51 -10.03
N LYS A 284 -35.95 4.46 -9.74
CA LYS A 284 -36.74 4.34 -8.50
C LYS A 284 -35.87 4.15 -7.25
N VAL A 285 -34.66 3.61 -7.40
CA VAL A 285 -33.67 3.41 -6.32
C VAL A 285 -32.58 4.49 -6.32
N GLY A 286 -32.85 5.65 -6.95
CA GLY A 286 -31.91 6.77 -7.05
C GLY A 286 -30.68 6.47 -7.93
N GLY A 287 -30.83 5.56 -8.88
CA GLY A 287 -29.77 4.97 -9.68
C GLY A 287 -29.85 5.26 -11.18
N LYS A 288 -28.83 4.80 -11.89
CA LYS A 288 -28.81 4.73 -13.36
C LYS A 288 -28.21 3.39 -13.79
N GLY A 289 -28.66 2.90 -14.93
CA GLY A 289 -28.26 1.59 -15.45
C GLY A 289 -28.25 1.55 -16.96
N GLY A 290 -27.56 0.55 -17.49
CA GLY A 290 -27.42 0.33 -18.92
C GLY A 290 -26.83 -1.04 -19.20
N GLY A 291 -26.87 -1.43 -20.47
CA GLY A 291 -26.34 -2.71 -20.89
C GLY A 291 -26.84 -3.11 -22.26
N ARG A 292 -26.57 -4.37 -22.61
CA ARG A 292 -26.97 -4.96 -23.89
C ARG A 292 -28.46 -5.32 -23.87
N PRO A 293 -29.08 -5.61 -25.03
CA PRO A 293 -30.48 -6.02 -25.09
C PRO A 293 -30.81 -7.27 -24.27
N ASP A 294 -29.86 -8.21 -24.13
CA ASP A 294 -30.00 -9.48 -23.42
C ASP A 294 -29.68 -9.40 -21.92
N LEU A 295 -28.90 -8.40 -21.50
CA LEU A 295 -28.40 -8.29 -20.14
C LEU A 295 -27.97 -6.87 -19.80
N ALA A 296 -28.48 -6.33 -18.70
CA ALA A 296 -28.17 -4.99 -18.25
C ALA A 296 -28.09 -4.88 -16.73
N GLU A 297 -27.31 -3.92 -16.26
CA GLU A 297 -27.02 -3.75 -14.84
C GLU A 297 -27.18 -2.29 -14.41
N ALA A 298 -27.50 -2.10 -13.15
CA ALA A 298 -27.55 -0.79 -12.53
C ALA A 298 -27.03 -0.81 -11.09
N GLY A 299 -26.83 0.38 -10.54
CA GLY A 299 -26.66 0.60 -9.10
C GLY A 299 -27.59 1.71 -8.64
N GLY A 300 -27.97 1.67 -7.37
CA GLY A 300 -28.78 2.67 -6.68
C GLY A 300 -28.25 2.93 -5.26
N ARG A 301 -28.74 4.00 -4.64
CA ARG A 301 -28.34 4.42 -3.28
C ARG A 301 -29.49 4.34 -2.27
N ASP A 302 -30.68 3.96 -2.73
CA ASP A 302 -31.87 3.90 -1.89
C ASP A 302 -32.36 2.44 -1.78
N ALA A 303 -31.80 1.73 -0.80
CA ALA A 303 -32.19 0.35 -0.50
C ALA A 303 -33.62 0.23 0.04
N ALA A 304 -34.18 1.28 0.63
CA ALA A 304 -35.55 1.26 1.15
C ALA A 304 -36.57 1.18 0.00
N GLN A 305 -36.23 1.71 -1.17
CA GLN A 305 -37.10 1.69 -2.36
C GLN A 305 -36.96 0.42 -3.21
N LEU A 306 -36.07 -0.52 -2.84
CA LEU A 306 -35.79 -1.69 -3.66
C LEU A 306 -37.02 -2.57 -3.90
N ASP A 307 -37.81 -2.85 -2.86
CA ASP A 307 -39.00 -3.69 -2.98
C ASP A 307 -40.05 -3.05 -3.89
N ALA A 308 -40.33 -1.76 -3.69
CA ALA A 308 -41.24 -0.99 -4.55
C ALA A 308 -40.73 -0.88 -6.01
N ALA A 309 -39.41 -0.80 -6.21
CA ALA A 309 -38.81 -0.79 -7.54
C ALA A 309 -38.99 -2.14 -8.25
N LEU A 310 -38.78 -3.26 -7.55
CA LEU A 310 -38.98 -4.61 -8.07
C LEU A 310 -40.45 -4.91 -8.39
N ASP A 311 -41.38 -4.49 -7.54
CA ASP A 311 -42.82 -4.63 -7.81
C ASP A 311 -43.26 -3.86 -9.06
N GLY A 312 -42.60 -2.71 -9.32
CA GLY A 312 -42.85 -1.90 -10.50
C GLY A 312 -42.35 -2.50 -11.83
N VAL A 313 -41.55 -3.56 -11.81
CA VAL A 313 -40.98 -4.19 -13.02
C VAL A 313 -42.06 -4.63 -13.99
N TYR A 314 -43.15 -5.22 -13.49
CA TYR A 314 -44.21 -5.78 -14.34
C TYR A 314 -44.86 -4.71 -15.22
N GLY A 315 -45.16 -3.53 -14.67
CA GLY A 315 -45.72 -2.41 -15.43
C GLY A 315 -44.74 -1.79 -16.44
N VAL A 316 -43.43 -1.78 -16.12
CA VAL A 316 -42.39 -1.36 -17.07
C VAL A 316 -42.34 -2.29 -18.27
N VAL A 317 -42.35 -3.62 -18.04
CA VAL A 317 -42.35 -4.61 -19.13
C VAL A 317 -43.64 -4.52 -19.95
N GLU A 318 -44.79 -4.32 -19.31
CA GLU A 318 -46.07 -4.15 -20.00
C GLU A 318 -46.07 -2.94 -20.96
N THR A 319 -45.49 -1.82 -20.52
CA THR A 319 -45.37 -0.60 -21.32
C THR A 319 -44.43 -0.80 -22.52
N LEU A 320 -43.34 -1.55 -22.36
CA LEU A 320 -42.40 -1.84 -23.44
C LEU A 320 -42.95 -2.84 -24.47
N LEU A 321 -43.96 -3.63 -24.09
CA LEU A 321 -44.68 -4.57 -24.96
C LEU A 321 -45.94 -3.97 -25.60
N ALA A 322 -46.24 -2.68 -25.35
CA ALA A 322 -47.30 -1.93 -26.03
C ALA A 322 -46.81 -1.41 -27.38
#